data_AF-A0A926Y8D1-F1
#
_entry.id   AF-A0A926Y8D1-F1
#
_cell.length_a   1.000
_cell.length_b   1.000
_cell.length_c   1.000
_cell.angle_alpha   90.00
_cell.angle_beta   90.00
_cell.angle_gamma   90.00
#
_symmetry.space_group_name_H-M   'P 1'
#
loop_
_entity.id
_entity.type
_entity.pdbx_description
1 polymer ?
#
loop_
_entity_poly.entity_id
_entity_poly.type
_entity_poly.pdbx_seq_one_letter_code
_entity_poly.pdbx_strand_id
1 'polypeptide(L)'
;MKIQSSVLVHLGFGKYVRSDQVTAVVPIEEDRGPGRRTFVHLEGQTNPVIASRAEDTIVRDLVQEPREVTQARQQQEILQDLLTDLNNVNATVRRISRDEGGLDLERLERRIRHVLEA
;
A
#
# COMPACT_ATOMS: atom_id res chain seq x y z
N MET A 1 -10.40 8.12 -7.50
CA MET A 1 -9.73 6.81 -7.53
C MET A 1 -8.48 6.93 -8.39
N LYS A 2 -7.32 6.48 -7.92
CA LYS A 2 -6.11 6.35 -8.73
C LYS A 2 -5.82 4.86 -8.87
N ILE A 3 -5.55 4.40 -10.07
CA ILE A 3 -5.10 3.02 -10.32
C ILE A 3 -3.64 2.95 -9.87
N GLN A 4 -3.30 1.90 -9.14
CA GLN A 4 -1.93 1.67 -8.74
C GLN A 4 -1.05 1.31 -9.92
N SER A 5 0.19 1.77 -9.93
CA SER A 5 1.15 1.35 -10.95
C SER A 5 1.83 0.05 -10.55
N SER A 6 1.86 -0.93 -11.47
CA SER A 6 2.68 -2.15 -11.36
C SER A 6 2.33 -3.16 -10.26
N VAL A 7 1.09 -3.23 -9.79
CA VAL A 7 0.63 -4.29 -8.87
C VAL A 7 0.00 -5.43 -9.67
N LEU A 8 0.26 -6.68 -9.26
CA LEU A 8 -0.41 -7.85 -9.83
C LEU A 8 -1.77 -8.06 -9.18
N VAL A 9 -2.83 -7.96 -9.98
CA VAL A 9 -4.21 -8.19 -9.56
C VAL A 9 -4.67 -9.57 -10.01
N HIS A 10 -5.13 -10.38 -9.07
CA HIS A 10 -5.65 -11.72 -9.34
C HIS A 10 -7.05 -11.66 -9.96
N LEU A 11 -7.28 -12.34 -11.08
CA LEU A 11 -8.57 -12.38 -11.77
C LEU A 11 -9.36 -13.67 -11.51
N GLY A 12 -8.80 -14.62 -10.74
CA GLY A 12 -9.36 -15.95 -10.52
C GLY A 12 -8.71 -17.02 -11.40
N PHE A 13 -8.75 -18.28 -10.93
CA PHE A 13 -8.13 -19.44 -11.60
C PHE A 13 -6.66 -19.23 -12.00
N GLY A 14 -5.88 -18.54 -11.16
CA GLY A 14 -4.46 -18.31 -11.41
C GLY A 14 -4.15 -17.30 -12.52
N LYS A 15 -5.14 -16.54 -12.99
CA LYS A 15 -4.93 -15.42 -13.92
C LYS A 15 -4.56 -14.17 -13.15
N TYR A 16 -3.57 -13.43 -13.64
CA TYR A 16 -3.11 -12.19 -13.05
C TYR A 16 -2.91 -11.14 -14.14
N VAL A 17 -3.16 -9.88 -13.81
CA VAL A 17 -2.89 -8.74 -14.68
C VAL A 17 -2.17 -7.66 -13.91
N ARG A 18 -1.36 -6.86 -14.61
CA ARG A 18 -0.78 -5.66 -14.05
C ARG A 18 -1.83 -4.56 -13.98
N SER A 19 -1.94 -3.91 -12.82
CA SER A 19 -2.95 -2.88 -12.55
C SER A 19 -2.85 -1.70 -13.52
N ASP A 20 -1.64 -1.26 -13.87
CA ASP A 20 -1.38 -0.17 -14.82
C ASP A 20 -1.72 -0.49 -16.28
N GLN A 21 -1.96 -1.76 -16.59
CA GLN A 21 -2.33 -2.19 -17.94
C GLN A 21 -3.85 -2.33 -18.10
N VAL A 22 -4.63 -2.27 -17.02
CA VAL A 22 -6.08 -2.44 -17.09
C VAL A 22 -6.75 -1.14 -17.57
N THR A 23 -7.46 -1.21 -18.69
CA THR A 23 -8.16 -0.07 -19.30
C THR A 23 -9.66 -0.08 -19.02
N ALA A 24 -10.27 -1.25 -18.86
CA ALA A 24 -11.68 -1.38 -18.50
C ALA A 24 -11.99 -2.70 -17.76
N VAL A 25 -13.04 -2.67 -16.94
CA VAL A 25 -13.58 -3.83 -16.22
C VAL A 25 -15.09 -3.85 -16.44
N VAL A 26 -15.61 -4.88 -17.11
CA VAL A 26 -17.02 -4.96 -17.55
C VAL A 26 -17.65 -6.26 -17.06
N PRO A 27 -18.76 -6.24 -16.30
CA PRO A 27 -19.44 -7.45 -15.87
C PRO A 27 -20.00 -8.22 -17.06
N ILE A 28 -20.01 -9.55 -16.98
CA ILE A 28 -20.63 -10.42 -17.97
C ILE A 28 -22.08 -10.67 -17.54
N GLU A 29 -23.03 -10.21 -18.36
CA GLU A 29 -24.47 -10.38 -18.12
C GLU A 29 -25.03 -11.61 -18.85
N GLU A 30 -24.67 -11.79 -20.12
CA GLU A 30 -25.10 -12.91 -20.96
C GLU A 30 -24.02 -13.99 -21.11
N ASP A 31 -24.43 -15.24 -21.35
CA ASP A 31 -23.53 -16.39 -21.53
C ASP A 31 -22.56 -16.62 -20.35
N ARG A 32 -23.10 -16.47 -19.12
CA ARG A 32 -22.41 -16.76 -17.85
C ARG A 32 -22.12 -18.26 -17.71
N GLY A 33 -21.06 -18.70 -18.37
CA GLY A 33 -20.44 -19.99 -18.13
C GLY A 33 -19.78 -20.07 -16.74
N PRO A 34 -19.39 -21.28 -16.29
CA PRO A 34 -18.69 -21.45 -15.02
C PRO A 34 -17.39 -20.63 -14.99
N GLY A 35 -17.27 -19.75 -14.00
CA GLY A 35 -16.09 -18.89 -13.85
C GLY A 35 -16.01 -17.71 -14.83
N ARG A 36 -17.06 -17.38 -15.57
CA ARG A 36 -17.11 -16.18 -16.43
C ARG A 36 -17.92 -15.10 -15.72
N ARG A 37 -17.25 -14.17 -15.05
CA ARG A 37 -17.92 -13.09 -14.29
C ARG A 37 -17.69 -11.71 -14.87
N THR A 38 -16.48 -11.44 -15.37
CA THR A 38 -16.06 -10.10 -15.76
C THR A 38 -15.07 -10.15 -16.92
N PHE A 39 -15.22 -9.25 -17.90
CA PHE A 39 -14.22 -8.96 -18.92
C PHE A 39 -13.26 -7.88 -18.41
N VAL A 40 -11.96 -8.15 -18.49
CA VAL A 40 -10.89 -7.21 -18.14
C VAL A 40 -10.15 -6.84 -19.41
N HIS A 41 -10.24 -5.59 -19.82
CA HIS A 41 -9.55 -5.08 -21.00
C HIS A 41 -8.17 -4.56 -20.61
N LEU A 42 -7.18 -4.89 -21.43
CA LEU A 42 -5.80 -4.47 -21.24
C LEU A 42 -5.36 -3.53 -22.36
N GLU A 43 -4.48 -2.60 -22.03
CA GLU A 43 -3.84 -1.72 -23.01
C GLU A 43 -3.13 -2.56 -24.08
N GLY A 44 -3.37 -2.24 -25.35
CA GLY A 44 -2.75 -2.93 -26.49
C GLY A 44 -3.29 -4.34 -26.78
N GLN A 45 -4.28 -4.85 -26.04
CA GLN A 45 -4.91 -6.14 -26.34
C GLN A 45 -6.31 -5.99 -26.93
N THR A 46 -6.56 -6.68 -28.05
CA THR A 46 -7.87 -6.69 -28.72
C THR A 46 -8.91 -7.51 -27.96
N ASN A 47 -8.48 -8.61 -27.34
CA ASN A 47 -9.39 -9.54 -26.66
C ASN A 47 -9.32 -9.34 -25.14
N PRO A 48 -10.47 -9.25 -24.43
CA PRO A 48 -10.47 -9.13 -22.99
C PRO A 48 -10.05 -10.42 -22.29
N VAL A 49 -9.43 -10.28 -21.13
CA VAL A 49 -9.19 -11.39 -20.21
C VAL A 49 -10.46 -11.68 -19.44
N ILE A 50 -10.94 -12.93 -19.52
CA ILE A 50 -12.11 -13.36 -18.76
C ILE A 50 -11.70 -13.68 -17.32
N ALA A 51 -12.20 -12.89 -16.40
CA ALA A 51 -12.04 -13.05 -14.96
C ALA A 51 -13.21 -13.85 -14.36
N SER A 52 -12.88 -14.58 -13.31
CA SER A 52 -13.81 -15.39 -12.52
C SER A 52 -14.16 -14.73 -11.20
N ARG A 53 -13.78 -13.47 -11.01
CA ARG A 53 -14.16 -12.61 -9.88
C ARG A 53 -15.13 -11.54 -10.39
N ALA A 54 -15.95 -11.01 -9.49
CA ALA A 54 -16.84 -9.90 -9.82
C ALA A 54 -16.05 -8.60 -10.02
N GLU A 55 -16.63 -7.69 -10.79
CA GLU A 55 -16.05 -6.41 -11.19
C GLU A 55 -15.75 -5.52 -9.99
N ASP A 56 -16.65 -5.49 -9.00
CA ASP A 56 -16.49 -4.71 -7.77
C ASP A 56 -15.23 -5.09 -6.99
N THR A 57 -14.92 -6.39 -6.99
CA THR A 57 -13.80 -6.99 -6.29
C THR A 57 -12.50 -6.71 -7.05
N ILE A 58 -12.53 -6.81 -8.38
CA ILE A 58 -11.37 -6.50 -9.23
C ILE A 58 -11.04 -5.00 -9.14
N VAL A 59 -12.05 -4.13 -9.23
CA VAL A 59 -11.87 -2.67 -9.11
C VAL A 59 -11.30 -2.29 -7.74
N ARG A 60 -11.75 -2.94 -6.67
CA ARG A 60 -11.19 -2.73 -5.33
C ARG A 60 -9.69 -3.04 -5.29
N ASP A 61 -9.27 -4.16 -5.87
CA ASP A 61 -7.86 -4.57 -5.88
C ASP A 61 -7.00 -3.70 -6.81
N LEU A 62 -7.56 -3.13 -7.88
CA LEU A 62 -6.87 -2.19 -8.77
C LEU A 62 -6.56 -0.83 -8.11
N VAL A 63 -7.33 -0.48 -7.08
CA VAL A 63 -7.34 0.86 -6.46
C VAL A 63 -6.78 0.83 -5.04
N GLN A 64 -6.89 -0.30 -4.33
CA GLN A 64 -6.32 -0.43 -2.99
C GLN A 64 -4.80 -0.47 -3.08
N GLU A 65 -4.15 0.39 -2.32
CA GLU A 65 -2.72 0.27 -2.09
C GLU A 65 -2.38 -1.02 -1.36
N PRO A 66 -1.24 -1.68 -1.64
CA PRO A 66 -0.85 -2.86 -0.89
C PRO A 66 -0.70 -2.37 0.53
N ARG A 67 -1.53 -2.89 1.43
CA ARG A 67 -1.62 -2.42 2.82
C ARG A 67 -0.25 -2.34 3.48
N GLU A 68 0.65 -3.23 3.09
CA GLU A 68 2.03 -3.31 3.55
C GLU A 68 2.87 -2.07 3.16
N VAL A 69 2.73 -1.57 1.92
CA VAL A 69 3.49 -0.41 1.43
C VAL A 69 2.94 0.89 2.02
N THR A 70 1.62 1.01 2.15
CA THR A 70 0.99 2.19 2.76
C THR A 70 1.23 2.25 4.26
N GLN A 71 1.12 1.11 4.96
CA GLN A 71 1.40 1.06 6.40
C GLN A 71 2.86 1.36 6.70
N ALA A 72 3.80 0.80 5.95
CA ALA A 72 5.22 1.10 6.12
C ALA A 72 5.52 2.59 5.92
N ARG A 73 4.94 3.21 4.87
CA ARG A 73 5.08 4.66 4.62
C ARG A 73 4.48 5.50 5.75
N GLN A 74 3.27 5.19 6.19
CA GLN A 74 2.62 5.88 7.31
C GLN A 74 3.42 5.75 8.61
N GLN A 75 3.98 4.56 8.88
CA GLN A 75 4.84 4.33 10.03
C GLN A 75 6.15 5.14 9.92
N GLN A 76 6.75 5.22 8.73
CA GLN A 76 7.93 6.04 8.49
C GLN A 76 7.66 7.54 8.67
N GLU A 77 6.52 8.04 8.18
CA GLU A 77 6.10 9.45 8.40
C GLU A 77 5.98 9.76 9.90
N ILE A 78 5.28 8.92 10.66
CA ILE A 78 5.13 9.10 12.12
C ILE A 78 6.49 9.11 12.83
N LEU A 79 7.41 8.22 12.44
CA LEU A 79 8.76 8.16 13.00
C LEU A 79 9.57 9.42 12.66
N GLN A 80 9.38 9.98 11.47
CA GLN A 80 10.05 11.18 11.01
C GLN A 80 9.54 12.45 11.71
N ASP A 81 8.22 12.53 11.94
CA ASP A 81 7.60 13.58 12.76
C ASP A 81 8.10 13.50 14.21
N LEU A 82 8.10 12.30 14.80
CA LEU A 82 8.62 12.08 16.16
C LEU A 82 10.09 12.48 16.27
N LEU A 83 10.92 12.17 15.27
CA LEU A 83 12.32 12.58 15.26
C LEU A 83 12.47 14.11 15.22
N THR A 84 11.60 14.78 14.47
CA THR A 84 11.55 16.24 14.39
C THR A 84 11.18 16.86 15.74
N ASP A 85 10.15 16.32 16.40
CA ASP A 85 9.73 16.77 17.72
C ASP A 85 10.81 16.56 18.77
N LEU A 86 11.48 15.40 18.76
CA LEU A 86 12.60 15.10 19.66
C LEU A 86 13.74 16.11 19.48
N ASN A 87 14.12 16.45 18.25
CA ASN A 87 15.15 17.45 17.98
C ASN A 87 14.82 18.84 18.56
N ASN A 88 13.54 19.16 18.74
CA ASN A 88 13.10 20.43 19.34
C ASN A 88 13.12 20.42 20.88
N VAL A 89 13.34 19.27 21.52
CA VAL A 89 13.42 19.17 22.98
C VAL A 89 14.71 19.81 23.50
N ASN A 90 14.56 20.76 24.43
CA ASN A 90 15.69 21.47 25.02
C ASN A 90 16.56 20.60 25.96
N ALA A 91 17.78 21.07 26.23
CA ALA A 91 18.77 20.34 27.04
C ALA A 91 18.29 20.05 28.47
N THR A 92 17.50 20.92 29.09
CA THR A 92 16.99 20.73 30.45
C THR A 92 16.04 19.54 30.52
N VAL A 93 15.09 19.45 29.59
CA VAL A 93 14.13 18.34 29.51
C VAL A 93 14.86 17.03 29.18
N ARG A 94 15.84 17.08 28.27
CA ARG A 94 16.70 15.91 27.95
C ARG A 94 17.43 15.39 29.18
N ARG A 95 18.00 16.29 30.00
CA ARG A 95 18.69 15.91 31.24
C ARG A 95 17.74 15.29 32.26
N ILE A 96 16.61 15.94 32.55
CA ILE A 96 15.63 15.43 33.51
C ILE A 96 15.06 14.08 33.06
N SER A 97 14.72 13.94 31.77
CA SER A 97 14.18 12.68 31.23
C SER A 97 15.17 11.53 31.36
N ARG A 98 16.48 11.80 31.22
CA ARG A 98 17.56 10.82 31.42
C ARG A 98 17.76 10.49 32.89
N ASP A 99 17.93 11.50 33.73
CA ASP A 99 18.41 11.36 35.11
C ASP A 99 17.30 10.91 36.07
N GLU A 100 16.06 11.37 35.85
CA GLU A 100 14.90 11.06 36.69
C GLU A 100 13.94 10.08 36.01
N GLY A 101 13.83 10.14 34.68
CA GLY A 101 12.87 9.35 33.91
C GLY A 101 13.44 8.05 33.30
N GLY A 102 14.76 7.83 33.34
CA GLY A 102 15.42 6.69 32.70
C GLY A 102 15.27 6.65 31.17
N LEU A 103 14.79 7.73 30.55
CA LEU A 103 14.52 7.85 29.13
C LEU A 103 15.62 8.66 28.44
N ASP A 104 16.52 7.95 27.78
CA ASP A 104 17.58 8.56 26.97
C ASP A 104 17.06 8.90 25.57
N LEU A 105 16.71 10.19 25.38
CA LEU A 105 16.20 10.71 24.12
C LEU A 105 17.23 10.65 22.98
N GLU A 106 18.53 10.76 23.25
CA GLU A 106 19.59 10.63 22.24
C GLU A 106 19.72 9.18 21.77
N ARG A 107 19.55 8.22 22.68
CA ARG A 107 19.47 6.80 22.32
C ARG A 107 18.22 6.51 21.49
N LEU A 108 17.08 7.12 21.82
CA LEU A 108 15.84 6.95 21.06
C LEU A 108 15.95 7.52 19.64
N GLU A 109 16.47 8.74 19.48
CA GLU A 109 16.72 9.37 18.17
C GLU A 109 17.60 8.50 17.28
N ARG A 110 18.71 7.98 17.80
CA ARG A 110 19.60 7.08 17.05
C ARG A 110 18.89 5.81 16.57
N ARG A 111 18.04 5.21 17.41
CA ARG A 111 17.25 4.02 17.04
C ARG A 111 16.22 4.33 15.96
N ILE A 112 15.53 5.45 16.07
CA ILE A 112 14.55 5.90 15.08
C ILE A 112 15.25 6.14 13.73
N ARG A 113 16.39 6.84 13.73
CA ARG A 113 17.15 7.10 12.51
C ARG A 113 17.61 5.81 11.83
N HIS A 114 18.06 4.82 12.60
CA HIS A 114 18.43 3.51 12.06
C HIS A 114 17.26 2.77 11.38
N VAL A 115 16.04 2.90 11.90
CA VAL A 115 14.84 2.30 11.30
C VAL A 115 14.41 3.04 10.03
N LEU A 116 14.61 4.36 9.98
CA LEU A 116 14.29 5.18 8.80
C LEU A 116 15.31 5.03 7.65
N GLU A 117 16.54 4.63 7.96
CA GLU A 117 17.62 4.39 6.99
C GLU A 117 17.69 2.95 6.45
N ALA A 118 16.94 2.02 7.07
CA ALA A 118 16.88 0.60 6.71
C ALA A 118 15.78 0.30 5.68
#